data_AF-A0A7K8DY72-F1
#
_entry.id   AF-A0A7K8DY72-F1
#
_cell.length_a   1.000
_cell.length_b   1.000
_cell.length_c   1.000
_cell.angle_alpha   90.00
_cell.angle_beta   90.00
_cell.angle_gamma   90.00
#
_symmetry.space_group_name_H-M   'P 1'
#
loop_
_entity.id
_entity.type
_entity.pdbx_description
1 polymer ?
#
loop_
_entity_poly.entity_id
_entity_poly.type
_entity_poly.pdbx_seq_one_letter_code
_entity_poly.pdbx_strand_id
1 'polypeptide(L)'
;MQLPVVYQKAKEQVCKIWTTLQPLLTVHVGLASSATALIILEQCGKNKGYHERDACGFHPEGACCVLDGPEKIESTINMKTLWKNISVEGIDIILSRDAGRYICDYTYYTSLYYGNGRAAFIHVPPLSESVTAEFLGKALQTIILAMLEQCGEQRE
;
A
#
# COMPACT_ATOMS: atom_id res chain seq x y z
N MET A 1 -6.83 2.20 10.91
CA MET A 1 -8.06 2.77 10.30
C MET A 1 -8.49 1.85 9.17
N GLN A 2 -9.79 1.65 8.96
CA GLN A 2 -10.32 0.96 7.80
C GLN A 2 -10.79 1.97 6.76
N LEU A 3 -10.34 1.82 5.52
CA LEU A 3 -10.78 2.66 4.39
C LEU A 3 -11.94 1.96 3.66
N PRO A 4 -12.92 2.72 3.13
CA PRO A 4 -13.99 2.15 2.32
C PRO A 4 -13.46 1.68 0.97
N VAL A 5 -14.08 0.64 0.41
CA VAL A 5 -13.84 0.17 -0.96
C VAL A 5 -14.62 1.04 -1.95
N VAL A 6 -14.39 2.35 -1.89
CA VAL A 6 -15.06 3.39 -2.69
C VAL A 6 -14.04 4.47 -3.02
N TYR A 7 -13.77 4.70 -4.31
CA TYR A 7 -12.63 5.52 -4.76
C TYR A 7 -12.64 6.94 -4.17
N GLN A 8 -13.76 7.64 -4.33
CA GLN A 8 -13.89 9.02 -3.86
C GLN A 8 -13.71 9.13 -2.33
N LYS A 9 -14.38 8.26 -1.58
CA LYS A 9 -14.32 8.29 -0.10
C LYS A 9 -12.94 7.91 0.42
N ALA A 10 -12.27 6.93 -0.20
CA ALA A 10 -10.91 6.56 0.12
C ALA A 10 -9.95 7.74 -0.10
N LYS A 11 -10.08 8.44 -1.25
CA LYS A 11 -9.28 9.64 -1.55
C LYS A 11 -9.49 10.73 -0.50
N GLU A 12 -10.73 11.07 -0.19
CA GLU A 12 -11.07 12.10 0.80
C GLU A 12 -10.45 11.79 2.18
N GLN A 13 -10.54 10.54 2.63
CA GLN A 13 -9.95 10.12 3.91
C GLN A 13 -8.42 10.17 3.89
N VAL A 14 -7.78 9.72 2.82
CA VAL A 14 -6.32 9.79 2.66
C VAL A 14 -5.84 11.25 2.63
N CYS A 15 -6.49 12.11 1.85
CA CYS A 15 -6.19 13.54 1.81
C CYS A 15 -6.27 14.15 3.21
N LYS A 16 -7.32 13.81 3.97
CA LYS A 16 -7.50 14.29 5.34
C LYS A 16 -6.38 13.83 6.27
N ILE A 17 -5.94 12.57 6.18
CA ILE A 17 -4.82 12.06 6.99
C ILE A 17 -3.55 12.87 6.72
N TRP A 18 -3.19 13.06 5.45
CA TRP A 18 -1.96 13.80 5.10
C TRP A 18 -2.01 15.28 5.43
N THR A 19 -3.17 15.92 5.31
CA THR A 19 -3.34 17.35 5.60
C THR A 19 -3.45 17.65 7.10
N THR A 20 -3.98 16.71 7.91
CA THR A 20 -4.22 16.96 9.34
C THR A 20 -3.21 16.32 10.27
N LEU A 21 -2.79 15.08 9.99
CA LEU A 21 -1.89 14.34 10.88
C LEU A 21 -0.42 14.44 10.46
N GLN A 22 -0.17 14.78 9.19
CA GLN A 22 1.17 14.87 8.59
C GLN A 22 2.11 13.71 9.03
N PRO A 23 1.70 12.44 8.84
CA PRO A 23 2.44 11.30 9.36
C PRO A 23 3.86 11.22 8.79
N LEU A 24 4.74 10.53 9.52
CA LEU A 24 6.08 10.17 9.02
C LEU A 24 5.98 9.29 7.78
N LEU A 25 5.13 8.26 7.86
CA LEU A 25 4.90 7.24 6.83
C LEU A 25 3.45 6.74 6.97
N THR A 26 2.76 6.53 5.85
CA THR A 26 1.51 5.75 5.84
C THR A 26 1.76 4.36 5.29
N VAL A 27 1.40 3.31 6.02
CA VAL A 27 1.45 1.92 5.52
C VAL A 27 0.02 1.44 5.27
N HIS A 28 -0.28 1.15 4.01
CA HIS A 28 -1.55 0.58 3.59
C HIS A 28 -1.44 -0.94 3.53
N VAL A 29 -2.50 -1.62 3.94
CA VAL A 29 -2.59 -3.08 3.89
C VAL A 29 -3.84 -3.46 3.10
N GLY A 30 -3.67 -4.26 2.05
CA GLY A 30 -4.74 -4.73 1.18
C GLY A 30 -4.75 -6.25 1.06
N LEU A 31 -5.91 -6.82 0.75
CA LEU A 31 -6.04 -8.26 0.55
C LEU A 31 -5.65 -8.63 -0.89
N ALA A 32 -4.71 -9.55 -1.06
CA ALA A 32 -4.51 -10.28 -2.32
C ALA A 32 -5.27 -11.61 -2.26
N SER A 33 -6.49 -11.64 -2.79
CA SER A 33 -7.42 -12.77 -2.60
C SER A 33 -6.93 -14.10 -3.16
N SER A 34 -6.05 -14.07 -4.16
CA SER A 34 -5.46 -15.27 -4.79
C SER A 34 -4.14 -15.71 -4.16
N ALA A 35 -3.58 -14.93 -3.23
CA ALA A 35 -2.31 -15.24 -2.58
C ALA A 35 -2.53 -16.27 -1.47
N THR A 36 -1.60 -17.21 -1.33
CA THR A 36 -1.60 -18.22 -0.26
C THR A 36 -0.27 -18.14 0.47
N ALA A 37 -0.30 -17.81 1.76
CA ALA A 37 0.91 -17.66 2.59
C ALA A 37 2.00 -16.78 1.92
N LEU A 38 1.57 -15.68 1.29
CA LEU A 38 2.44 -14.78 0.54
C LEU A 38 2.09 -13.32 0.81
N ILE A 39 3.07 -12.57 1.31
CA ILE A 39 3.04 -11.11 1.45
C ILE A 39 3.73 -10.48 0.23
N ILE A 40 3.14 -9.42 -0.30
CA ILE A 40 3.68 -8.69 -1.45
C ILE A 40 3.97 -7.26 -1.02
N LEU A 41 5.22 -6.83 -1.18
CA LEU A 41 5.68 -5.48 -0.91
C LEU A 41 5.67 -4.65 -2.20
N GLU A 42 4.86 -3.59 -2.25
CA GLU A 42 4.68 -2.79 -3.47
C GLU A 42 5.61 -1.57 -3.50
N GLN A 43 6.50 -1.50 -4.49
CA GLN A 43 7.45 -0.39 -4.62
C GLN A 43 6.81 0.91 -5.11
N CYS A 44 5.73 0.84 -5.90
CA CYS A 44 5.17 2.01 -6.57
C CYS A 44 3.68 1.87 -6.85
N GLY A 45 2.99 3.02 -6.86
CA GLY A 45 1.62 3.13 -7.32
C GLY A 45 1.55 3.77 -8.71
N LYS A 46 0.48 3.51 -9.45
CA LYS A 46 0.26 4.06 -10.80
C LYS A 46 -0.92 5.01 -10.82
N ASN A 47 -0.95 5.97 -11.74
CA ASN A 47 -2.00 7.01 -11.74
C ASN A 47 -3.19 6.68 -12.65
N LYS A 48 -3.08 5.70 -13.55
CA LYS A 48 -4.03 5.46 -14.64
C LYS A 48 -4.38 3.99 -14.78
N GLY A 49 -5.53 3.72 -15.40
CA GLY A 49 -6.00 2.39 -15.76
C GLY A 49 -7.12 1.84 -14.86
N TYR A 50 -7.75 2.71 -14.07
CA TYR A 50 -8.84 2.32 -13.16
C TYR A 50 -10.17 2.20 -13.92
N HIS A 51 -10.48 1.00 -14.38
CA HIS A 51 -11.72 0.69 -15.10
C HIS A 51 -12.70 -0.16 -14.29
N GLU A 52 -12.22 -0.79 -13.22
CA GLU A 52 -13.03 -1.61 -12.34
C GLU A 52 -13.92 -0.73 -11.44
N ARG A 53 -15.21 -1.09 -11.35
CA ARG A 53 -16.19 -0.41 -10.51
C ARG A 53 -15.96 -0.77 -9.05
N ASP A 54 -16.05 0.22 -8.19
CA ASP A 54 -15.98 0.07 -6.74
C ASP A 54 -17.28 -0.53 -6.15
N ALA A 55 -17.33 -0.65 -4.81
CA ALA A 55 -18.49 -1.21 -4.11
C ALA A 55 -19.79 -0.40 -4.30
N CYS A 56 -19.70 0.83 -4.80
CA CYS A 56 -20.85 1.67 -5.13
C CYS A 56 -21.15 1.71 -6.64
N GLY A 57 -20.43 0.94 -7.46
CA GLY A 57 -20.65 0.86 -8.90
C GLY A 57 -19.95 1.95 -9.71
N PHE A 58 -19.04 2.72 -9.13
CA PHE A 58 -18.34 3.83 -9.79
C PHE A 58 -16.87 3.50 -10.05
N HIS A 59 -16.28 4.11 -11.08
CA HIS A 59 -14.83 4.12 -11.28
C HIS A 59 -14.37 5.58 -11.39
N PRO A 60 -13.07 5.88 -11.22
CA PRO A 60 -12.56 7.25 -11.29
C PRO A 60 -12.82 7.87 -12.66
N GLU A 61 -13.14 9.16 -12.67
CA GLU A 61 -13.25 9.93 -13.89
C GLU A 61 -11.91 9.93 -14.65
N GLY A 62 -11.97 9.79 -15.97
CA GLY A 62 -10.78 9.68 -16.81
C GLY A 62 -9.92 8.43 -16.53
N ALA A 63 -10.43 7.46 -15.76
CA ALA A 63 -9.70 6.27 -15.32
C ALA A 63 -8.35 6.61 -14.64
N CYS A 64 -8.28 7.75 -13.96
CA CYS A 64 -7.07 8.26 -13.31
C CYS A 64 -7.30 8.65 -11.84
N CYS A 65 -6.23 8.63 -11.03
CA CYS A 65 -6.31 8.95 -9.61
C CYS A 65 -6.21 10.46 -9.34
N VAL A 66 -5.23 11.12 -9.94
CA VAL A 66 -4.99 12.56 -9.86
C VAL A 66 -4.82 13.09 -11.27
N LEU A 67 -5.67 14.05 -11.64
CA LEU A 67 -5.56 14.75 -12.93
C LEU A 67 -4.19 15.41 -13.02
N ASP A 68 -3.51 15.22 -14.15
CA ASP A 68 -2.15 15.71 -14.42
C ASP A 68 -1.07 15.23 -13.42
N GLY A 69 -1.37 14.23 -12.60
CA GLY A 69 -0.41 13.58 -11.72
C GLY A 69 0.61 12.71 -12.50
N PRO A 70 1.82 12.48 -11.94
CA PRO A 70 2.82 11.59 -12.54
C PRO A 70 2.26 10.21 -12.86
N GLU A 71 2.69 9.56 -13.95
CA GLU A 71 2.12 8.24 -14.31
C GLU A 71 2.36 7.16 -13.25
N LYS A 72 3.45 7.30 -12.50
CA LYS A 72 3.88 6.39 -11.44
C LYS A 72 4.62 7.19 -10.38
N ILE A 73 4.41 6.85 -9.11
CA ILE A 73 5.19 7.38 -8.00
C ILE A 73 5.77 6.20 -7.23
N GLU A 74 7.05 6.27 -6.87
CA GLU A 74 7.70 5.25 -6.06
C GLU A 74 7.70 5.68 -4.59
N SER A 75 7.58 4.69 -3.70
CA SER A 75 7.77 4.93 -2.27
C SER A 75 9.19 5.42 -1.99
N THR A 76 9.33 6.30 -1.00
CA THR A 76 10.64 6.62 -0.41
C THR A 76 11.24 5.41 0.34
N ILE A 77 10.42 4.41 0.68
CA ILE A 77 10.87 3.13 1.21
C ILE A 77 11.47 2.31 0.06
N ASN A 78 12.70 1.87 0.26
CA ASN A 78 13.37 0.95 -0.64
C ASN A 78 12.89 -0.48 -0.34
N MET A 79 11.80 -0.88 -0.99
CA MET A 79 11.19 -2.21 -0.81
C MET A 79 12.15 -3.32 -1.24
N LYS A 80 13.06 -3.06 -2.19
CA LYS A 80 14.06 -4.04 -2.62
C LYS A 80 15.07 -4.34 -1.51
N THR A 81 15.57 -3.32 -0.83
CA THR A 81 16.47 -3.51 0.32
C THR A 81 15.74 -4.17 1.47
N LEU A 82 14.52 -3.71 1.77
CA LEU A 82 13.69 -4.31 2.82
C LEU A 82 13.44 -5.79 2.56
N TRP A 83 12.97 -6.13 1.36
CA TRP A 83 12.72 -7.51 0.92
C TRP A 83 13.94 -8.42 1.04
N LYS A 84 15.14 -7.92 0.75
CA LYS A 84 16.38 -8.71 0.88
C LYS A 84 16.78 -9.00 2.32
N ASN A 85 16.47 -8.07 3.23
CA ASN A 85 16.95 -8.11 4.60
C ASN A 85 15.90 -8.67 5.57
N ILE A 86 14.64 -8.75 5.15
CA ILE A 86 13.56 -9.29 5.96
C ILE A 86 13.27 -10.74 5.60
N SER A 87 13.03 -11.54 6.63
CA SER A 87 12.44 -12.86 6.51
C SER A 87 11.50 -13.06 7.68
N VAL A 88 10.33 -13.63 7.42
CA VAL A 88 9.37 -14.01 8.45
C VAL A 88 9.10 -15.49 8.26
N GLU A 89 9.49 -16.29 9.24
CA GLU A 89 9.30 -17.74 9.17
C GLU A 89 7.81 -18.09 9.02
N GLY A 90 7.49 -18.99 8.09
CA GLY A 90 6.12 -19.44 7.82
C GLY A 90 5.33 -18.61 6.80
N ILE A 91 5.92 -17.57 6.20
CA ILE A 91 5.28 -16.83 5.11
C ILE A 91 6.29 -16.31 4.09
N ASP A 92 5.97 -16.47 2.81
CA ASP A 92 6.80 -15.93 1.74
C ASP A 92 6.60 -14.43 1.60
N ILE A 93 7.66 -13.72 1.21
CA ILE A 93 7.63 -12.29 0.95
C ILE A 93 8.23 -12.04 -0.43
N ILE A 94 7.50 -11.32 -1.29
CA ILE A 94 7.98 -10.92 -2.61
C ILE A 94 7.95 -9.40 -2.78
N LEU A 95 8.78 -8.92 -3.70
CA LEU A 95 8.74 -7.54 -4.19
C LEU A 95 7.86 -7.46 -5.45
N SER A 96 6.98 -6.46 -5.49
CA SER A 96 6.19 -6.09 -6.66
C SER A 96 6.39 -4.62 -7.02
N ARG A 97 6.15 -4.29 -8.29
CA ARG A 97 6.10 -2.91 -8.82
C ARG A 97 4.76 -2.62 -9.49
N ASP A 98 3.74 -3.40 -9.15
CA ASP A 98 2.38 -3.25 -9.66
C ASP A 98 1.37 -3.65 -8.59
N ALA A 99 0.79 -2.65 -7.92
CA ALA A 99 -0.23 -2.85 -6.90
C ALA A 99 -1.65 -3.10 -7.49
N GLY A 100 -1.75 -3.35 -8.80
CA GLY A 100 -3.02 -3.56 -9.51
C GLY A 100 -3.66 -2.27 -10.03
N ARG A 101 -4.89 -2.33 -10.51
CA ARG A 101 -5.66 -1.17 -11.02
C ARG A 101 -7.05 -1.06 -10.40
N TYR A 102 -7.11 -1.35 -9.10
CA TYR A 102 -8.30 -1.21 -8.29
C TYR A 102 -8.05 -0.28 -7.09
N ILE A 103 -8.89 -0.34 -6.05
CA ILE A 103 -8.85 0.54 -4.89
C ILE A 103 -7.52 0.51 -4.13
N CYS A 104 -6.80 -0.62 -4.14
CA CYS A 104 -5.51 -0.78 -3.47
C CYS A 104 -4.47 0.20 -4.04
N ASP A 105 -4.18 0.08 -5.34
CA ASP A 105 -3.27 0.97 -6.06
C ASP A 105 -3.75 2.43 -6.04
N TYR A 106 -5.05 2.67 -6.17
CA TYR A 106 -5.60 4.03 -6.12
C TYR A 106 -5.35 4.72 -4.78
N THR A 107 -5.61 4.02 -3.67
CA THR A 107 -5.37 4.51 -2.31
C THR A 107 -3.88 4.71 -2.05
N TYR A 108 -3.07 3.76 -2.54
CA TYR A 108 -1.62 3.83 -2.44
C TYR A 108 -1.07 5.05 -3.18
N TYR A 109 -1.40 5.18 -4.47
CA TYR A 109 -1.00 6.29 -5.31
C TYR A 109 -1.46 7.64 -4.73
N THR A 110 -2.70 7.72 -4.24
CA THR A 110 -3.20 8.92 -3.54
C THR A 110 -2.26 9.30 -2.39
N SER A 111 -1.88 8.33 -1.55
CA SER A 111 -1.00 8.59 -0.41
C SER A 111 0.43 8.92 -0.82
N LEU A 112 0.95 8.28 -1.88
CA LEU A 112 2.24 8.62 -2.46
C LEU A 112 2.27 10.07 -2.96
N TYR A 113 1.21 10.50 -3.65
CA TYR A 113 1.09 11.85 -4.19
C TYR A 113 1.04 12.91 -3.06
N TYR A 114 0.10 12.79 -2.12
CA TYR A 114 -0.04 13.77 -1.04
C TYR A 114 1.05 13.67 0.04
N GLY A 115 1.66 12.49 0.18
CA GLY A 115 2.72 12.23 1.15
C GLY A 115 4.13 12.52 0.64
N ASN A 116 4.29 12.97 -0.61
CA ASN A 116 5.58 13.14 -1.27
C ASN A 116 6.42 11.85 -1.23
N GLY A 117 5.81 10.73 -1.63
CA GLY A 117 6.43 9.40 -1.66
C GLY A 117 6.45 8.66 -0.32
N ARG A 118 6.08 9.30 0.81
CA ARG A 118 6.10 8.70 2.16
C ARG A 118 4.91 7.78 2.44
N ALA A 119 4.64 6.86 1.53
CA ALA A 119 3.64 5.82 1.69
C ALA A 119 4.19 4.47 1.27
N ALA A 120 3.68 3.41 1.87
CA ALA A 120 3.97 2.02 1.53
C ALA A 120 2.66 1.25 1.35
N PHE A 121 2.70 0.16 0.57
CA PHE A 121 1.57 -0.75 0.44
C PHE A 121 2.04 -2.20 0.56
N ILE A 122 1.29 -2.98 1.31
CA ILE A 122 1.53 -4.40 1.56
C ILE A 122 0.25 -5.14 1.17
N HIS A 123 0.32 -6.03 0.18
CA HIS A 123 -0.73 -7.02 0.01
C HIS A 123 -0.49 -8.23 0.91
N VAL A 124 -1.54 -8.69 1.58
CA VAL A 124 -1.52 -9.85 2.48
C VAL A 124 -2.46 -10.94 1.94
N PRO A 125 -2.19 -12.23 2.22
CA PRO A 125 -3.08 -13.29 1.80
C PRO A 125 -4.34 -13.33 2.68
N PRO A 126 -5.40 -14.04 2.27
CA PRO A 126 -6.52 -14.36 3.14
C PRO A 126 -6.04 -15.12 4.38
N LEU A 127 -6.77 -14.95 5.48
CA LEU A 127 -6.51 -15.73 6.69
C LEU A 127 -6.81 -17.21 6.44
N SER A 128 -6.00 -18.07 7.04
CA SER A 128 -6.12 -19.52 6.96
C SER A 128 -5.69 -20.15 8.29
N GLU A 129 -5.74 -21.48 8.39
CA GLU A 129 -5.19 -22.21 9.53
C GLU A 129 -3.67 -21.97 9.70
N SER A 130 -2.95 -21.81 8.58
CA SER A 130 -1.50 -21.54 8.59
C SER A 130 -1.16 -20.05 8.71
N VAL A 131 -2.02 -19.16 8.22
CA VAL A 131 -1.85 -17.70 8.29
C VAL A 131 -2.96 -17.12 9.16
N THR A 132 -2.76 -17.20 10.48
CA THR A 132 -3.71 -16.64 11.44
C THR A 132 -3.61 -15.11 11.50
N ALA A 133 -4.65 -14.45 12.02
CA ALA A 133 -4.62 -13.00 12.21
C ALA A 133 -3.49 -12.55 13.15
N GLU A 134 -3.20 -13.35 14.19
CA GLU A 134 -2.11 -13.07 15.13
C GLU A 134 -0.74 -13.16 14.44
N PHE A 135 -0.53 -14.25 13.68
CA PHE A 135 0.71 -14.43 12.94
C PHE A 135 0.91 -13.32 11.91
N LEU A 136 -0.11 -13.01 11.11
CA LEU A 136 -0.04 -11.94 10.12
C LEU A 136 0.19 -10.56 10.77
N GLY A 137 -0.43 -10.31 11.94
CA GLY A 137 -0.18 -9.10 12.71
C GLY A 137 1.28 -8.94 13.14
N LYS A 138 1.91 -10.02 13.62
CA LYS A 138 3.35 -10.04 13.96
C LYS A 138 4.23 -9.85 12.73
N ALA A 139 3.91 -10.53 11.62
CA ALA A 139 4.63 -10.38 10.36
C ALA A 139 4.60 -8.92 9.86
N LEU A 140 3.42 -8.30 9.85
CA LEU A 140 3.24 -6.89 9.49
C LEU A 140 3.99 -5.96 10.43
N GLN A 141 3.98 -6.21 11.74
CA GLN A 141 4.74 -5.42 12.71
C GLN A 141 6.24 -5.43 12.39
N THR A 142 6.83 -6.60 12.13
CA THR A 142 8.25 -6.73 11.74
C THR A 142 8.55 -5.95 10.47
N ILE A 143 7.70 -6.08 9.45
CA ILE A 143 7.86 -5.36 8.17
C ILE A 143 7.79 -3.85 8.38
N ILE A 144 6.83 -3.36 9.16
CA ILE A 144 6.64 -1.92 9.41
C ILE A 144 7.82 -1.34 10.21
N LEU A 145 8.35 -2.07 11.19
CA LEU A 145 9.53 -1.63 11.93
C LEU A 145 10.74 -1.46 11.01
N ALA A 146 10.97 -2.42 10.10
CA ALA A 146 12.04 -2.30 9.09
C ALA A 146 11.82 -1.12 8.11
N MET A 147 10.57 -0.75 7.80
CA MET A 147 10.28 0.46 7.03
C MET A 147 10.63 1.73 7.81
N LEU A 148 10.34 1.76 9.11
CA LEU A 148 10.59 2.92 9.97
C LEU A 148 12.09 3.17 10.17
N GLU A 149 12.91 2.12 10.21
CA GLU A 149 14.38 2.24 10.25
C GLU A 149 14.90 3.05 9.04
N GLN A 150 14.41 2.76 7.82
CA GLN A 150 14.77 3.53 6.62
C GLN A 150 14.30 4.99 6.68
N CYS A 151 13.17 5.27 7.35
CA CYS A 151 12.71 6.65 7.54
C CYS A 151 13.61 7.46 8.47
N GLY A 152 14.32 6.80 9.40
CA GLY A 152 15.29 7.42 10.29
C GLY A 152 16.58 7.80 9.55
N GLU A 153 17.10 6.89 8.73
CA GLU A 153 18.34 7.09 7.95
C GLU A 153 18.22 8.22 6.91
N GLN A 154 17.02 8.48 6.37
CA GLN A 154 16.80 9.56 5.39
C GLN A 154 16.75 10.96 6.01
N ARG A 155 16.85 11.09 7.33
CA ARG A 155 16.80 12.38 8.05
C ARG A 155 18.16 12.88 8.52
N GLU A 156 19.22 12.09 8.35
CA GLU A 156 20.61 12.45 8.62
C GLU A 156 21.30 12.96 7.36
#